data_AF-A0A093F907-F1
#
_entry.id   AF-A0A093F907-F1
#
_cell.length_a   1.000
_cell.length_b   1.000
_cell.length_c   1.000
_cell.angle_alpha   90.00
_cell.angle_beta   90.00
_cell.angle_gamma   90.00
#
_symmetry.space_group_name_H-M   'P 1'
#
loop_
_entity.id
_entity.type
_entity.pdbx_description
1 polymer ?
#
loop_
_entity_poly.entity_id
_entity_poly.type
_entity_poly.pdbx_seq_one_letter_code
_entity_poly.pdbx_strand_id
1 'polypeptide(L)'
;LPGKSKTKENRQSIIHPDWNFEKMGIGGLDKEFSDIFRRAFASRVFPPEIVEQMGCKHVKGILLYGPPGCGKTLMARQIGKMLNAREPKVVNGPEILNKYVGESEANIRKLFADAEEEQRRLGANSGVHIIIFDEIDAICKQRGSMAGSTGVHDTVVNQLLSKIDGVEQLNNILVIGMTNRPDLIDEALLRPGRLEVKMEIGLPDEKGRFQILHIHTVRMREHQLLAEDVDIAELAVETKNFSGAELEGLVRAAQSTAMNRHIKASNKVEVDMEKAESLRVTRGDFFASLENDIKPAFGTNQEDYASYIMNGIIKWGDPVTRVLDDGELLVQQTKNSDRTPLVSVLLEGPPHSGKTALAAKIAEESNFPFIKICSPDKMIGFSETAKCQAMKKIFDDAYKSQLSCVVVDDIERLLDYVPIGPRFSNLVLQALLVLLKKAPPQGRKLLIIGTTSRKDVLQEMEMLNAFSTTIHVPNIATGEQLMEALELLGNFKDKERSTIAQNVKGKPVWIGIKKLLMLIEMSLQV
;
A
#
# COMPACT_ATOMS: atom_id res chain seq x y z
N LEU A 1 24.05 -47.86 39.29
CA LEU A 1 24.71 -46.53 39.42
C LEU A 1 24.39 -45.69 38.18
N PRO A 2 23.38 -44.82 38.14
CA PRO A 2 23.32 -43.78 37.14
C PRO A 2 23.88 -42.50 37.77
N GLY A 3 25.20 -42.38 37.70
CA GLY A 3 25.90 -41.13 37.98
C GLY A 3 26.33 -40.52 36.65
N LYS A 4 25.78 -39.36 36.32
CA LYS A 4 26.44 -38.29 35.55
C LYS A 4 25.57 -37.04 35.62
N SER A 5 25.67 -36.35 36.75
CA SER A 5 25.38 -34.92 36.81
C SER A 5 26.36 -34.22 35.87
N LYS A 6 25.92 -33.92 34.65
CA LYS A 6 26.60 -32.92 33.82
C LYS A 6 26.36 -31.58 34.49
N THR A 7 27.45 -30.92 34.82
CA THR A 7 27.57 -29.56 35.33
C THR A 7 26.59 -28.63 34.61
N LYS A 8 25.73 -27.94 35.37
CA LYS A 8 24.98 -26.77 34.90
C LYS A 8 25.98 -25.68 34.54
N GLU A 9 26.47 -25.67 33.31
CA GLU A 9 27.10 -24.48 32.75
C GLU A 9 26.03 -23.37 32.69
N ASN A 10 26.34 -22.21 33.26
CA ASN A 10 25.50 -21.01 33.16
C ASN A 10 25.40 -20.60 31.67
N ARG A 11 24.39 -21.11 30.96
CA ARG A 11 24.06 -20.61 29.63
C ARG A 11 23.51 -19.20 29.77
N GLN A 12 24.17 -18.25 29.10
CA GLN A 12 23.60 -16.94 28.85
C GLN A 12 22.26 -17.12 28.12
N SER A 13 21.20 -16.54 28.65
CA SER A 13 19.91 -16.52 27.96
C SER A 13 20.10 -15.82 26.61
N ILE A 14 19.68 -16.49 25.53
CA ILE A 14 19.76 -15.96 24.15
C ILE A 14 18.86 -14.70 24.00
N ILE A 15 18.00 -14.42 24.98
CA ILE A 15 17.08 -13.29 25.00
C ILE A 15 17.34 -12.44 26.24
N HIS A 16 17.35 -11.11 26.05
CA HIS A 16 17.40 -10.15 27.14
C HIS A 16 16.06 -10.15 27.90
N PRO A 17 16.04 -10.30 29.24
CA PRO A 17 14.78 -10.43 30.01
C PRO A 17 13.90 -9.16 30.00
N ASP A 18 14.43 -8.00 29.64
CA ASP A 18 13.71 -6.71 29.60
C ASP A 18 13.31 -6.30 28.16
N TRP A 19 12.47 -7.10 27.50
CA TRP A 19 11.97 -6.75 26.16
C TRP A 19 10.59 -6.09 26.28
N ASN A 20 10.54 -4.78 26.05
CA ASN A 20 9.28 -4.05 25.90
C ASN A 20 9.23 -3.43 24.50
N PHE A 21 8.16 -3.72 23.76
CA PHE A 21 7.97 -3.34 22.36
C PHE A 21 8.05 -1.82 22.15
N GLU A 22 7.46 -1.05 23.05
CA GLU A 22 7.49 0.41 23.03
C GLU A 22 8.92 0.96 23.20
N LYS A 23 9.73 0.31 24.05
CA LYS A 23 11.14 0.69 24.26
C LYS A 23 12.03 0.35 23.06
N MET A 24 11.62 -0.61 22.23
CA MET A 24 12.35 -1.02 21.03
C MET A 24 12.03 -0.16 19.80
N GLY A 25 11.09 0.77 19.93
CA GLY A 25 10.72 1.69 18.85
C GLY A 25 10.02 0.99 17.67
N ILE A 26 9.34 -0.13 17.92
CA ILE A 26 8.46 -0.78 16.95
C ILE A 26 7.03 -0.48 17.36
N GLY A 27 6.26 0.18 16.50
CA GLY A 27 4.83 0.42 16.70
C GLY A 27 4.00 -0.36 15.70
N GLY A 28 2.86 -0.90 16.14
CA GLY A 28 1.82 -1.46 15.27
C GLY A 28 2.08 -2.86 14.71
N LEU A 29 3.17 -3.53 15.11
CA LEU A 29 3.57 -4.85 14.59
C LEU A 29 3.64 -5.93 15.68
N ASP A 30 2.90 -5.73 16.78
CA ASP A 30 2.98 -6.60 17.97
C ASP A 30 2.52 -8.04 17.66
N LYS A 31 1.49 -8.18 16.83
CA LYS A 31 0.93 -9.49 16.44
C LYS A 31 1.91 -10.25 15.55
N GLU A 32 2.38 -9.58 14.50
CA GLU A 32 3.36 -10.07 13.53
C GLU A 32 4.63 -10.50 14.28
N PHE A 33 5.17 -9.65 15.14
CA PHE A 33 6.35 -9.97 15.91
C PHE A 33 6.15 -11.16 16.85
N SER A 34 5.03 -11.21 17.59
CA SER A 34 4.70 -12.34 18.46
C SER A 34 4.60 -13.65 17.68
N ASP A 35 4.07 -13.63 16.46
CA ASP A 35 3.99 -14.80 15.59
C ASP A 35 5.38 -15.24 15.08
N ILE A 36 6.27 -14.31 14.71
CA ILE A 36 7.68 -14.65 14.41
C ILE A 36 8.32 -15.27 15.64
N PHE A 37 8.10 -14.67 16.80
CA PHE A 37 8.71 -15.12 18.04
C PHE A 37 8.32 -16.54 18.41
N ARG A 38 7.02 -16.83 18.33
CA ARG A 38 6.49 -18.16 18.57
C ARG A 38 6.99 -19.18 17.54
N ARG A 39 7.08 -18.81 16.26
CA ARG A 39 7.43 -19.77 15.19
C ARG A 39 8.94 -19.99 15.03
N ALA A 40 9.74 -18.93 15.06
CA ALA A 40 11.17 -18.97 14.80
C ALA A 40 12.01 -19.08 16.08
N PHE A 41 11.63 -18.34 17.14
CA PHE A 41 12.46 -18.21 18.33
C PHE A 41 12.14 -19.22 19.42
N ALA A 42 10.91 -19.71 19.54
CA ALA A 42 10.52 -20.65 20.60
C ALA A 42 11.47 -21.86 20.70
N SER A 43 11.82 -22.48 19.58
CA SER A 43 12.74 -23.63 19.56
C SER A 43 14.13 -23.34 20.14
N ARG A 44 14.55 -22.06 20.16
CA ARG A 44 15.86 -21.61 20.65
C ARG A 44 15.82 -21.11 22.09
N VAL A 45 14.62 -20.78 22.60
CA VAL A 45 14.42 -20.37 24.00
C VAL A 45 14.30 -21.58 24.91
N PHE A 46 13.67 -22.65 24.44
CA PHE A 46 13.50 -23.85 25.24
C PHE A 46 14.84 -24.59 25.47
N PRO A 47 15.00 -25.27 26.62
CA PRO A 47 16.18 -26.08 26.89
C PRO A 47 16.43 -27.11 25.77
N PRO A 48 17.67 -27.25 25.27
CA PRO A 48 17.95 -28.12 24.12
C PRO A 48 17.67 -29.59 24.41
N GLU A 49 17.69 -30.02 25.67
CA GLU A 49 17.32 -31.39 26.06
C GLU A 49 15.88 -31.72 25.67
N ILE A 50 14.95 -30.76 25.83
CA ILE A 50 13.54 -30.94 25.46
C ILE A 50 13.40 -30.89 23.94
N VAL A 51 14.14 -30.00 23.27
CA VAL A 51 14.11 -29.86 21.80
C VAL A 51 14.66 -31.11 21.10
N GLU A 52 15.74 -31.69 21.64
CA GLU A 52 16.35 -32.93 21.16
C GLU A 52 15.41 -34.12 21.37
N GLN A 53 14.73 -34.20 22.52
CA GLN A 53 13.67 -35.20 22.77
C GLN A 53 12.48 -35.06 21.81
N MET A 54 12.11 -33.84 21.44
CA MET A 54 11.06 -33.58 20.45
C MET A 54 11.52 -33.82 19.00
N GLY A 55 12.82 -33.97 18.75
CA GLY A 55 13.38 -34.12 17.39
C GLY A 55 13.15 -32.91 16.48
N CYS A 56 12.88 -31.74 17.06
CA CYS A 56 12.56 -30.53 16.29
C CYS A 56 13.84 -29.90 15.73
N LYS A 57 13.87 -29.64 14.42
CA LYS A 57 14.92 -28.82 13.80
C LYS A 57 14.64 -27.34 14.04
N HIS A 58 15.69 -26.57 14.28
CA HIS A 58 15.56 -25.12 14.40
C HIS A 58 15.23 -24.50 13.04
N VAL A 59 14.38 -23.47 13.07
CA VAL A 59 14.08 -22.65 11.89
C VAL A 59 15.37 -21.96 11.44
N LYS A 60 15.67 -22.08 10.14
CA LYS A 60 16.89 -21.53 9.52
C LYS A 60 16.70 -20.14 8.93
N GLY A 61 15.48 -19.80 8.52
CA GLY A 61 15.26 -18.50 7.90
C GLY A 61 13.83 -17.96 7.98
N ILE A 62 13.79 -16.63 7.98
CA ILE A 62 12.59 -15.80 8.04
C ILE A 62 12.61 -14.91 6.79
N LEU A 63 11.48 -14.83 6.08
CA LEU A 63 11.29 -13.90 4.97
C LEU A 63 10.23 -12.86 5.38
N LEU A 64 10.65 -11.60 5.44
CA LEU A 64 9.78 -10.46 5.66
C LEU A 64 9.47 -9.82 4.31
N TYR A 65 8.20 -9.76 3.94
CA TYR A 65 7.77 -9.15 2.69
C TYR A 65 6.61 -8.19 2.91
N GLY A 66 6.45 -7.20 2.02
CA GLY A 66 5.36 -6.24 2.12
C GLY A 66 5.67 -4.93 1.42
N PRO A 67 4.71 -3.98 1.38
CA PRO A 67 4.93 -2.68 0.75
C PRO A 67 6.14 -1.93 1.33
N PRO A 68 6.81 -1.08 0.54
CA PRO A 68 7.93 -0.26 1.02
C PRO A 68 7.49 0.66 2.16
N GLY A 69 8.43 1.08 3.01
CA GLY A 69 8.15 2.02 4.10
C GLY A 69 7.47 1.43 5.35
N CYS A 70 7.12 0.14 5.37
CA CYS A 70 6.41 -0.49 6.51
C CYS A 70 7.35 -1.01 7.63
N GLY A 71 8.61 -0.55 7.69
CA GLY A 71 9.51 -0.88 8.80
C GLY A 71 10.17 -2.27 8.76
N LYS A 72 10.19 -2.96 7.60
CA LYS A 72 10.83 -4.30 7.46
C LYS A 72 12.28 -4.32 7.92
N THR A 73 13.09 -3.36 7.45
CA THR A 73 14.51 -3.20 7.83
C THR A 73 14.67 -2.87 9.31
N LEU A 74 13.76 -2.08 9.89
CA LEU A 74 13.76 -1.77 11.31
C LEU A 74 13.47 -3.04 12.14
N MET A 75 12.45 -3.80 11.75
CA MET A 75 12.10 -5.06 12.40
C MET A 75 13.26 -6.06 12.39
N ALA A 76 13.91 -6.26 11.24
CA ALA A 76 15.06 -7.16 11.15
C ALA A 76 16.24 -6.73 12.04
N ARG A 77 16.55 -5.43 12.08
CA ARG A 77 17.61 -4.89 12.95
C ARG A 77 17.27 -5.07 14.44
N GLN A 78 16.01 -4.86 14.82
CA GLN A 78 15.59 -5.03 16.21
C GLN A 78 15.56 -6.49 16.64
N ILE A 79 15.13 -7.40 15.76
CA ILE A 79 15.27 -8.85 15.98
C ILE A 79 16.75 -9.20 16.23
N GLY A 80 17.66 -8.65 15.42
CA GLY A 80 19.10 -8.85 15.58
C GLY A 80 19.66 -8.31 16.90
N LYS A 81 19.15 -7.18 17.41
CA LYS A 81 19.56 -6.60 18.70
C LYS A 81 18.94 -7.30 19.91
N MET A 82 17.69 -7.77 19.79
CA MET A 82 16.97 -8.43 20.88
C MET A 82 17.56 -9.79 21.20
N LEU A 83 17.94 -10.53 20.16
CA LEU A 83 18.67 -11.76 20.33
C LEU A 83 20.06 -11.35 20.81
N ASN A 84 20.47 -11.86 21.97
CA ASN A 84 21.84 -11.76 22.50
C ASN A 84 22.80 -12.64 21.67
N ALA A 85 22.62 -12.61 20.35
CA ALA A 85 23.40 -13.23 19.33
C ALA A 85 24.65 -12.39 19.06
N ARG A 86 25.59 -12.95 18.31
CA ARG A 86 26.72 -12.18 17.80
C ARG A 86 26.24 -11.06 16.88
N GLU A 87 27.09 -10.06 16.68
CA GLU A 87 26.78 -8.88 15.86
C GLU A 87 26.14 -9.28 14.51
N PRO A 88 24.93 -8.78 14.20
CA PRO A 88 24.21 -9.20 13.01
C PRO A 88 24.94 -8.71 11.76
N LYS A 89 25.21 -9.63 10.83
CA LYS A 89 25.77 -9.28 9.51
C LYS A 89 24.66 -8.79 8.61
N VAL A 90 24.62 -7.49 8.34
CA VAL A 90 23.66 -6.88 7.41
C VAL A 90 24.34 -6.74 6.06
N VAL A 91 23.71 -7.29 5.02
CA VAL A 91 24.20 -7.23 3.65
C VAL A 91 23.07 -6.79 2.73
N ASN A 92 23.34 -5.86 1.82
CA ASN A 92 22.35 -5.47 0.82
C ASN A 92 22.44 -6.41 -0.39
N GLY A 93 21.31 -6.82 -0.96
CA GLY A 93 21.26 -7.74 -2.11
C GLY A 93 22.17 -7.30 -3.27
N PRO A 94 22.09 -6.06 -3.75
CA PRO A 94 22.96 -5.55 -4.81
C PRO A 94 24.46 -5.55 -4.47
N GLU A 95 24.82 -5.41 -3.19
CA GLU A 95 26.23 -5.37 -2.74
C GLU A 95 26.96 -6.69 -2.97
N ILE A 96 26.21 -7.79 -3.02
CA ILE A 96 26.74 -9.14 -3.26
C ILE A 96 27.08 -9.35 -4.75
N LEU A 97 26.45 -8.58 -5.65
CA LEU A 97 26.56 -8.77 -7.09
C LEU A 97 27.76 -8.00 -7.65
N ASN A 98 28.87 -8.70 -7.86
CA ASN A 98 30.01 -8.19 -8.62
C ASN A 98 29.93 -8.58 -10.10
N LYS A 99 30.50 -7.74 -10.98
CA LYS A 99 30.58 -8.00 -12.43
C LYS A 99 31.54 -9.16 -12.78
N TYR A 100 32.43 -9.52 -11.88
CA TYR A 100 33.39 -10.61 -12.06
C TYR A 100 32.78 -11.95 -11.67
N VAL A 101 32.82 -12.91 -12.61
CA VAL A 101 32.28 -14.26 -12.42
C VAL A 101 32.98 -14.95 -11.26
N GLY A 102 32.21 -15.51 -10.33
CA GLY A 102 32.71 -16.25 -9.16
C GLY A 102 32.99 -15.39 -7.91
N GLU A 103 33.14 -14.07 -8.03
CA GLU A 103 33.33 -13.20 -6.85
C GLU A 103 32.06 -13.13 -5.98
N SER A 104 30.89 -13.01 -6.62
CA SER A 104 29.60 -12.97 -5.92
C SER A 104 29.36 -14.25 -5.09
N GLU A 105 29.78 -15.41 -5.61
CA GLU A 105 29.71 -16.69 -4.89
C GLU A 105 30.72 -16.78 -3.75
N ALA A 106 31.94 -16.25 -3.96
CA ALA A 106 32.96 -16.19 -2.92
C ALA A 106 32.52 -15.28 -1.76
N ASN A 107 31.84 -14.17 -2.06
CA ASN A 107 31.29 -13.26 -1.05
C ASN A 107 30.22 -13.96 -0.21
N ILE A 108 29.29 -14.72 -0.82
CA ILE A 108 28.35 -15.55 -0.07
C ILE A 108 29.09 -16.58 0.79
N ARG A 109 30.09 -17.29 0.25
CA ARG A 109 30.86 -18.26 1.03
C ARG A 109 31.55 -17.63 2.24
N LYS A 110 32.13 -16.44 2.10
CA LYS A 110 32.76 -15.69 3.19
C LYS A 110 31.76 -15.29 4.27
N LEU A 111 30.53 -14.91 3.90
CA LEU A 111 29.49 -14.53 4.88
C LEU A 111 29.15 -15.68 5.84
N PHE A 112 29.06 -16.91 5.32
CA PHE A 112 28.75 -18.12 6.08
C PHE A 112 29.97 -18.79 6.74
N ALA A 113 31.19 -18.48 6.30
CA ALA A 113 32.42 -19.15 6.78
C ALA A 113 32.61 -19.04 8.30
N ASP A 114 32.38 -17.87 8.89
CA ASP A 114 32.54 -17.66 10.34
C ASP A 114 31.53 -18.51 11.14
N ALA A 115 30.31 -18.65 10.61
CA ALA A 115 29.27 -19.46 11.24
C ALA A 115 29.57 -20.96 11.13
N GLU A 116 30.12 -21.40 9.99
CA GLU A 116 30.58 -22.77 9.74
C GLU A 116 31.74 -23.16 10.65
N GLU A 117 32.73 -22.27 10.78
CA GLU A 117 33.90 -22.52 11.61
C GLU A 117 33.52 -22.62 13.09
N GLU A 118 32.62 -21.74 13.56
CA GLU A 118 32.13 -21.81 14.94
C GLU A 118 31.26 -23.05 15.19
N GLN A 119 30.40 -23.43 14.24
CA GLN A 119 29.63 -24.67 14.34
C GLN A 119 30.55 -25.90 14.43
N ARG A 120 31.64 -25.92 13.65
CA ARG A 120 32.61 -27.02 13.68
C ARG A 120 33.42 -27.06 14.99
N ARG A 121 33.69 -25.90 15.61
CA ARG A 121 34.44 -25.79 16.87
C ARG A 121 33.60 -26.12 18.11
N LEU A 122 32.37 -25.62 18.20
CA LEU A 122 31.55 -25.63 19.42
C LEU A 122 30.28 -26.47 19.31
N GLY A 123 29.93 -26.96 18.12
CA GLY A 123 28.82 -27.88 17.89
C GLY A 123 27.48 -27.33 18.39
N ALA A 124 26.86 -28.03 19.35
CA ALA A 124 25.56 -27.66 19.90
C ALA A 124 25.59 -26.43 20.84
N ASN A 125 26.78 -25.96 21.22
CA ASN A 125 26.98 -24.78 22.07
C ASN A 125 27.33 -23.52 21.28
N SER A 126 27.36 -23.59 19.95
CA SER A 126 27.68 -22.45 19.10
C SER A 126 26.65 -21.34 19.25
N GLY A 127 27.13 -20.09 19.28
CA GLY A 127 26.25 -18.93 19.28
C GLY A 127 25.46 -18.85 17.98
N VAL A 128 24.26 -18.25 18.05
CA VAL A 128 23.45 -18.00 16.86
C VAL A 128 24.09 -16.88 16.04
N HIS A 129 24.32 -17.13 14.75
CA HIS A 129 24.72 -16.14 13.77
C HIS A 129 23.51 -15.64 12.99
N ILE A 130 23.33 -14.32 12.95
CA ILE A 130 22.22 -13.68 12.24
C ILE A 130 22.77 -13.03 10.98
N ILE A 131 22.22 -13.41 9.83
CA ILE A 131 22.54 -12.83 8.52
C ILE A 131 21.27 -12.17 7.98
N ILE A 132 21.33 -10.87 7.77
CA ILE A 132 20.21 -10.07 7.27
C ILE A 132 20.51 -9.71 5.82
N PHE A 133 19.65 -10.16 4.90
CA PHE A 133 19.65 -9.76 3.49
C PHE A 133 18.54 -8.76 3.24
N ASP A 134 18.92 -7.51 2.95
CA ASP A 134 17.98 -6.53 2.39
C ASP A 134 17.86 -6.71 0.88
N GLU A 135 16.69 -6.42 0.32
CA GLU A 135 16.40 -6.57 -1.12
C GLU A 135 16.84 -7.95 -1.69
N ILE A 136 16.46 -9.03 -1.00
CA ILE A 136 16.85 -10.40 -1.38
C ILE A 136 16.36 -10.79 -2.79
N ASP A 137 15.32 -10.13 -3.31
CA ASP A 137 14.85 -10.29 -4.69
C ASP A 137 15.85 -9.81 -5.75
N ALA A 138 16.85 -8.98 -5.39
CA ALA A 138 17.92 -8.62 -6.30
C ALA A 138 18.84 -9.81 -6.62
N ILE A 139 19.11 -10.66 -5.62
CA ILE A 139 19.99 -11.85 -5.75
C ILE A 139 19.21 -13.11 -6.08
N CYS A 140 17.96 -13.23 -5.63
CA CYS A 140 17.18 -14.47 -5.65
C CYS A 140 16.00 -14.43 -6.62
N LYS A 141 16.23 -13.98 -7.85
CA LYS A 141 15.20 -13.94 -8.91
C LYS A 141 14.78 -15.35 -9.35
N GLN A 142 13.54 -15.50 -9.81
CA GLN A 142 13.06 -16.72 -10.44
C GLN A 142 13.97 -17.14 -11.61
N ARG A 143 14.39 -18.40 -11.57
CA ARG A 143 15.22 -19.03 -12.60
C ARG A 143 14.46 -19.08 -13.93
N GLY A 144 15.12 -18.74 -15.03
CA GLY A 144 14.54 -18.87 -16.37
C GLY A 144 13.67 -17.70 -16.84
N SER A 145 13.55 -16.61 -16.08
CA SER A 145 12.88 -15.37 -16.52
C SER A 145 13.80 -14.55 -17.46
N MET A 146 13.88 -14.97 -18.72
CA MET A 146 14.33 -14.27 -19.95
C MET A 146 15.72 -13.57 -20.02
N ALA A 147 16.57 -14.14 -20.90
CA ALA A 147 17.23 -13.52 -22.07
C ALA A 147 18.24 -12.34 -21.95
N GLY A 148 18.69 -11.91 -20.77
CA GLY A 148 19.63 -10.77 -20.71
C GLY A 148 20.66 -10.71 -19.59
N SER A 149 20.52 -11.51 -18.53
CA SER A 149 21.48 -11.52 -17.42
C SER A 149 22.40 -12.72 -17.54
N THR A 150 23.72 -12.48 -17.47
CA THR A 150 24.73 -13.52 -17.31
C THR A 150 24.29 -14.49 -16.21
N GLY A 151 24.44 -15.80 -16.40
CA GLY A 151 23.99 -16.85 -15.47
C GLY A 151 24.55 -16.79 -14.04
N VAL A 152 25.25 -15.71 -13.69
CA VAL A 152 25.73 -15.35 -12.35
C VAL A 152 24.59 -15.32 -11.33
N HIS A 153 23.40 -14.85 -11.69
CA HIS A 153 22.27 -14.85 -10.74
C HIS A 153 21.89 -16.28 -10.33
N ASP A 154 21.79 -17.20 -11.28
CA ASP A 154 21.43 -18.59 -11.00
C ASP A 154 22.49 -19.30 -10.14
N THR A 155 23.78 -19.03 -10.38
CA THR A 155 24.86 -19.64 -9.57
C THR A 155 24.90 -19.09 -8.15
N VAL A 156 24.64 -17.79 -7.96
CA VAL A 156 24.53 -17.15 -6.65
C VAL A 156 23.36 -17.75 -5.84
N VAL A 157 22.20 -17.96 -6.46
CA VAL A 157 21.05 -18.62 -5.80
C VAL A 157 21.37 -20.05 -5.40
N ASN A 158 21.99 -20.84 -6.30
CA ASN A 158 22.42 -22.20 -5.98
C ASN A 158 23.43 -22.24 -4.83
N GLN A 159 24.35 -21.29 -4.79
CA GLN A 159 25.32 -21.18 -3.70
C GLN A 159 24.65 -20.87 -2.36
N LEU A 160 23.69 -19.94 -2.33
CA LEU A 160 22.92 -19.63 -1.12
C LEU A 160 22.11 -20.84 -0.64
N LEU A 161 21.44 -21.55 -1.57
CA LEU A 161 20.69 -22.76 -1.26
C LEU A 161 21.57 -23.87 -0.68
N SER A 162 22.74 -24.09 -1.27
CA SER A 162 23.72 -25.06 -0.80
C SER A 162 24.24 -24.71 0.60
N LYS A 163 24.36 -23.42 0.95
CA LYS A 163 24.78 -22.99 2.29
C LYS A 163 23.69 -23.13 3.36
N ILE A 164 22.41 -23.01 2.99
CA ILE A 164 21.30 -23.17 3.94
C ILE A 164 20.93 -24.64 4.17
N ASP A 165 20.92 -25.43 3.10
CA ASP A 165 20.33 -26.79 3.05
C ASP A 165 21.35 -27.89 2.67
N GLY A 166 22.61 -27.53 2.49
CA GLY A 166 23.65 -28.47 2.07
C GLY A 166 23.97 -29.57 3.08
N VAL A 167 24.94 -30.40 2.69
CA VAL A 167 25.35 -31.61 3.42
C VAL A 167 25.84 -31.30 4.84
N GLU A 168 26.50 -30.15 5.03
CA GLU A 168 26.82 -29.61 6.36
C GLU A 168 25.64 -28.75 6.86
N GLN A 169 24.68 -29.36 7.57
CA GLN A 169 23.54 -28.62 8.12
C GLN A 169 23.98 -27.71 9.28
N LEU A 170 23.98 -26.40 9.01
CA LEU A 170 24.18 -25.36 10.01
C LEU A 170 22.90 -25.15 10.82
N ASN A 171 22.93 -25.51 12.11
CA ASN A 171 21.81 -25.31 13.03
C ASN A 171 21.92 -24.00 13.82
N ASN A 172 23.10 -23.35 13.80
CA ASN A 172 23.41 -22.10 14.49
C ASN A 172 23.20 -20.84 13.64
N ILE A 173 22.60 -20.95 12.45
CA ILE A 173 22.37 -19.79 11.57
C ILE A 173 20.90 -19.35 11.58
N LEU A 174 20.69 -18.05 11.41
CA LEU A 174 19.39 -17.46 11.11
C LEU A 174 19.53 -16.48 9.96
N VAL A 175 18.88 -16.79 8.85
CA VAL A 175 18.84 -15.93 7.68
C VAL A 175 17.53 -15.14 7.69
N ILE A 176 17.60 -13.81 7.74
CA ILE A 176 16.45 -12.92 7.62
C ILE A 176 16.51 -12.26 6.25
N GLY A 177 15.62 -12.64 5.35
CA GLY A 177 15.46 -12.00 4.04
C GLY A 177 14.37 -10.94 4.08
N MET A 178 14.59 -9.82 3.41
CA MET A 178 13.60 -8.76 3.25
C MET A 178 13.37 -8.47 1.77
N THR A 179 12.11 -8.30 1.38
CA THR A 179 11.76 -7.94 0.00
C THR A 179 10.49 -7.10 -0.08
N ASN A 180 10.37 -6.30 -1.15
CA ASN A 180 9.12 -5.64 -1.52
C ASN A 180 8.30 -6.49 -2.51
N ARG A 181 8.93 -7.47 -3.15
CA ARG A 181 8.41 -8.21 -4.30
C ARG A 181 8.54 -9.73 -4.10
N PRO A 182 7.67 -10.33 -3.28
CA PRO A 182 7.72 -11.77 -3.04
C PRO A 182 7.48 -12.60 -4.31
N ASP A 183 6.83 -12.03 -5.33
CA ASP A 183 6.58 -12.64 -6.64
C ASP A 183 7.86 -12.93 -7.43
N LEU A 184 8.91 -12.14 -7.21
CA LEU A 184 10.17 -12.29 -7.93
C LEU A 184 11.09 -13.37 -7.34
N ILE A 185 10.81 -13.83 -6.12
CA ILE A 185 11.71 -14.74 -5.40
C ILE A 185 11.59 -16.17 -5.93
N ASP A 186 12.73 -16.85 -6.05
CA ASP A 186 12.78 -18.27 -6.37
C ASP A 186 12.01 -19.14 -5.35
N GLU A 187 11.03 -19.88 -5.82
CA GLU A 187 10.23 -20.81 -5.00
C GLU A 187 11.09 -21.86 -4.27
N ALA A 188 12.29 -22.19 -4.78
CA ALA A 188 13.21 -23.10 -4.12
C ALA A 188 13.66 -22.59 -2.75
N LEU A 189 13.82 -21.28 -2.56
CA LEU A 189 14.17 -20.68 -1.26
C LEU A 189 13.00 -20.66 -0.29
N LEU A 190 11.78 -20.58 -0.83
CA LEU A 190 10.52 -20.49 -0.10
C LEU A 190 10.04 -21.84 0.47
N ARG A 191 10.77 -22.93 0.27
CA ARG A 191 10.42 -24.26 0.79
C ARG A 191 10.73 -24.39 2.28
N PRO A 192 9.92 -25.14 3.06
CA PRO A 192 10.21 -25.44 4.46
C PRO A 192 11.61 -26.05 4.63
N GLY A 193 12.31 -25.67 5.71
CA GLY A 193 13.72 -26.00 5.93
C GLY A 193 14.72 -24.97 5.41
N ARG A 194 14.28 -23.99 4.61
CA ARG A 194 15.07 -22.82 4.14
C ARG A 194 14.49 -21.53 4.72
N LEU A 195 13.75 -20.76 3.93
CA LEU A 195 12.94 -19.62 4.39
C LEU A 195 11.54 -20.12 4.78
N GLU A 196 11.46 -20.74 5.95
CA GLU A 196 10.25 -21.41 6.42
C GLU A 196 9.18 -20.43 6.91
N VAL A 197 9.60 -19.41 7.67
CA VAL A 197 8.67 -18.41 8.21
C VAL A 197 8.57 -17.25 7.23
N LYS A 198 7.44 -17.17 6.53
CA LYS A 198 7.11 -16.04 5.66
C LYS A 198 6.13 -15.16 6.40
N MET A 199 6.44 -13.87 6.49
CA MET A 199 5.60 -12.89 7.15
C MET A 199 5.36 -11.68 6.25
N GLU A 200 4.08 -11.39 6.05
CA GLU A 200 3.63 -10.16 5.42
C GLU A 200 3.63 -9.04 6.45
N ILE A 201 4.40 -7.98 6.20
CA ILE A 201 4.39 -6.75 6.98
C ILE A 201 3.56 -5.74 6.18
N GLY A 202 2.32 -5.55 6.62
CA GLY A 202 1.36 -4.65 6.00
C GLY A 202 1.54 -3.19 6.43
N LEU A 203 0.61 -2.35 5.96
CA LEU A 203 0.46 -0.99 6.47
C LEU A 203 -0.05 -1.03 7.91
N PRO A 204 0.36 -0.08 8.77
CA PRO A 204 -0.09 -0.05 10.16
C PRO A 204 -1.58 0.29 10.28
N ASP A 205 -2.27 -0.44 11.16
CA ASP A 205 -3.63 -0.13 11.62
C ASP A 205 -3.65 1.23 12.35
N GLU A 206 -4.84 1.81 12.58
CA GLU A 206 -5.00 3.09 13.30
C GLU A 206 -4.28 3.10 14.66
N LYS A 207 -4.43 2.03 15.45
CA LYS A 207 -3.69 1.85 16.71
C LYS A 207 -2.18 1.78 16.50
N GLY A 208 -1.75 1.13 15.42
CA GLY A 208 -0.34 1.06 15.05
C GLY A 208 0.24 2.41 14.64
N ARG A 209 -0.53 3.22 13.88
CA ARG A 209 -0.16 4.60 13.54
C ARG A 209 -0.02 5.47 14.78
N PHE A 210 -0.96 5.36 15.72
CA PHE A 210 -0.86 6.02 17.02
C PHE A 210 0.43 5.64 17.75
N GLN A 211 0.76 4.35 17.84
CA GLN A 211 2.01 3.88 18.47
C GLN A 211 3.25 4.43 17.76
N ILE A 212 3.29 4.41 16.42
CA ILE A 212 4.43 4.92 15.64
C ILE A 212 4.59 6.43 15.87
N LEU A 213 3.52 7.21 15.74
CA LEU A 213 3.55 8.65 16.01
C LEU A 213 3.94 8.95 17.46
N HIS A 214 3.47 8.14 18.41
CA HIS A 214 3.86 8.25 19.81
C HIS A 214 5.37 8.07 19.98
N ILE A 215 5.95 7.00 19.43
CA ILE A 215 7.38 6.70 19.50
C ILE A 215 8.23 7.86 18.96
N HIS A 216 7.86 8.40 17.78
CA HIS A 216 8.61 9.50 17.18
C HIS A 216 8.43 10.84 17.90
N THR A 217 7.34 11.02 18.65
CA THR A 217 7.07 12.26 19.41
C THR A 217 7.53 12.20 20.88
N VAL A 218 7.87 11.04 21.43
CA VAL A 218 8.32 10.90 22.84
C VAL A 218 9.47 11.85 23.15
N ARG A 219 10.53 11.86 22.34
CA ARG A 219 11.70 12.73 22.57
C ARG A 219 11.33 14.22 22.53
N MET A 220 10.41 14.60 21.64
CA MET A 220 9.95 15.99 21.56
C MET A 220 9.14 16.39 22.80
N ARG A 221 8.34 15.46 23.33
CA ARG A 221 7.58 15.64 24.57
C ARG A 221 8.48 15.73 25.78
N GLU A 222 9.49 14.86 25.89
CA GLU A 222 10.48 14.88 26.98
C GLU A 222 11.21 16.23 27.07
N HIS A 223 11.49 16.86 25.92
CA HIS A 223 12.13 18.17 25.85
C HIS A 223 11.15 19.35 25.78
N GLN A 224 9.84 19.14 25.96
CA GLN A 224 8.80 20.19 25.92
C GLN A 224 8.76 21.01 24.61
N LEU A 225 9.17 20.40 23.49
CA LEU A 225 9.18 20.99 22.15
C LEU A 225 7.92 20.65 21.34
N LEU A 226 7.00 19.86 21.91
CA LEU A 226 5.68 19.59 21.35
C LEU A 226 4.65 20.44 22.10
N ALA A 227 3.84 21.19 21.37
CA ALA A 227 2.76 21.96 21.97
C ALA A 227 1.61 21.06 22.46
N GLU A 228 0.86 21.55 23.46
CA GLU A 228 -0.26 20.81 24.09
C GLU A 228 -1.49 20.67 23.18
N ASP A 229 -1.53 21.43 22.09
CA ASP A 229 -2.61 21.38 21.07
C ASP A 229 -2.50 20.17 20.13
N VAL A 230 -1.38 19.42 20.17
CA VAL A 230 -1.15 18.28 19.28
C VAL A 230 -1.76 17.00 19.89
N ASP A 231 -2.90 16.59 19.35
CA ASP A 231 -3.47 15.27 19.62
C ASP A 231 -2.96 14.22 18.61
N ILE A 232 -2.26 13.21 19.12
CA ILE A 232 -1.73 12.10 18.31
C ILE A 232 -2.87 11.19 17.83
N ALA A 233 -3.96 11.07 18.60
CA ALA A 233 -5.10 10.27 18.19
C ALA A 233 -5.78 10.87 16.95
N GLU A 234 -5.96 12.19 16.94
CA GLU A 234 -6.46 12.93 15.76
C GLU A 234 -5.56 12.70 14.54
N LEU A 235 -4.25 12.86 14.69
CA LEU A 235 -3.29 12.63 13.60
C LEU A 235 -3.33 11.18 13.08
N ALA A 236 -3.54 10.19 13.94
CA ALA A 236 -3.64 8.78 13.53
C ALA A 236 -4.90 8.49 12.69
N VAL A 237 -6.00 9.21 12.94
CA VAL A 237 -7.25 9.12 12.17
C VAL A 237 -7.10 9.75 10.79
N GLU A 238 -6.45 10.91 10.70
CA GLU A 238 -6.25 11.65 9.44
C GLU A 238 -5.18 11.01 8.54
N THR A 239 -4.16 10.37 9.10
CA THR A 239 -3.06 9.72 8.35
C THR A 239 -3.40 8.33 7.81
N LYS A 240 -4.57 8.18 7.16
CA LYS A 240 -5.02 6.90 6.59
C LYS A 240 -4.04 6.39 5.53
N ASN A 241 -3.70 5.10 5.59
CA ASN A 241 -2.71 4.41 4.73
C ASN A 241 -1.27 4.90 4.78
N PHE A 242 -0.90 5.76 5.73
CA PHE A 242 0.51 6.12 5.87
C PHE A 242 1.31 4.90 6.35
N SER A 243 2.41 4.62 5.67
CA SER A 243 3.43 3.67 6.10
C SER A 243 4.25 4.25 7.26
N GLY A 244 4.98 3.40 7.98
CA GLY A 244 5.80 3.85 9.10
C GLY A 244 6.83 4.92 8.71
N ALA A 245 7.45 4.79 7.53
CA ALA A 245 8.38 5.78 7.00
C ALA A 245 7.70 7.10 6.61
N GLU A 246 6.46 7.06 6.12
CA GLU A 246 5.69 8.27 5.81
C GLU A 246 5.23 8.99 7.08
N LEU A 247 4.87 8.26 8.14
CA LEU A 247 4.56 8.83 9.45
C LEU A 247 5.80 9.48 10.09
N GLU A 248 6.96 8.82 10.01
CA GLU A 248 8.24 9.42 10.43
C GLU A 248 8.54 10.69 9.59
N GLY A 249 8.32 10.61 8.29
CA GLY A 249 8.39 11.74 7.38
C GLY A 249 7.51 12.89 7.85
N LEU A 250 6.26 12.63 8.22
CA LEU A 250 5.29 13.65 8.64
C LEU A 250 5.77 14.41 9.87
N VAL A 251 6.28 13.67 10.87
CA VAL A 251 6.88 14.28 12.07
C VAL A 251 8.09 15.14 11.69
N ARG A 252 8.95 14.65 10.79
CA ARG A 252 10.13 15.38 10.32
C ARG A 252 9.78 16.63 9.51
N ALA A 253 8.74 16.57 8.67
CA ALA A 253 8.25 17.72 7.91
C ALA A 253 7.67 18.78 8.86
N ALA A 254 6.82 18.37 9.82
CA ALA A 254 6.29 19.28 10.83
C ALA A 254 7.40 19.96 11.66
N GLN A 255 8.45 19.21 12.03
CA GLN A 255 9.66 19.78 12.67
C GLN A 255 10.34 20.81 11.77
N SER A 256 10.52 20.50 10.49
CA SER A 256 11.15 21.41 9.52
C SER A 256 10.31 22.68 9.33
N THR A 257 8.99 22.56 9.22
CA THR A 257 8.06 23.69 9.11
C THR A 257 8.12 24.57 10.36
N ALA A 258 8.11 23.97 11.55
CA ALA A 258 8.28 24.70 12.80
C ALA A 258 9.64 25.42 12.86
N MET A 259 10.74 24.76 12.48
CA MET A 259 12.05 25.40 12.39
C MET A 259 12.05 26.57 11.39
N ASN A 260 11.42 26.40 10.24
CA ASN A 260 11.36 27.43 9.20
C ASN A 260 10.56 28.67 9.62
N ARG A 261 9.54 28.52 10.48
CA ARG A 261 8.80 29.67 11.06
C ARG A 261 9.71 30.62 11.85
N HIS A 262 10.79 30.11 12.44
CA HIS A 262 11.72 30.90 13.25
C HIS A 262 12.96 31.35 12.47
N ILE A 263 13.17 30.87 11.23
CA ILE A 263 14.24 31.32 10.34
C ILE A 263 13.73 32.52 9.53
N LYS A 264 14.24 33.72 9.80
CA LYS A 264 13.96 34.88 8.95
C LYS A 264 14.75 34.76 7.66
N ALA A 265 14.05 34.70 6.53
CA ALA A 265 14.64 34.87 5.20
C ALA A 265 15.07 36.32 4.99
N SER A 266 16.18 36.72 5.61
CA SER A 266 16.93 37.94 5.29
C SER A 266 18.30 37.53 4.73
N ASN A 267 18.98 38.40 3.99
CA ASN A 267 20.22 38.12 3.23
C ASN A 267 21.39 37.49 4.03
N LYS A 268 21.27 37.34 5.36
CA LYS A 268 22.07 36.46 6.20
C LYS A 268 21.12 35.57 7.00
N VAL A 269 21.35 34.26 6.95
CA VAL A 269 20.66 33.29 7.82
C VAL A 269 21.19 33.49 9.24
N GLU A 270 20.59 34.43 9.97
CA GLU A 270 20.85 34.60 11.40
C GLU A 270 19.75 33.87 12.17
N VAL A 271 20.16 32.86 12.94
CA VAL A 271 19.26 32.15 13.86
C VAL A 271 19.12 33.01 15.10
N ASP A 272 17.91 33.53 15.32
CA ASP A 272 17.56 34.26 16.52
C ASP A 272 17.46 33.26 17.69
N MET A 273 18.54 33.13 18.47
CA MET A 273 18.69 32.10 19.52
C MET A 273 17.58 32.18 20.58
N GLU A 274 17.09 33.39 20.91
CA GLU A 274 15.98 33.57 21.87
C GLU A 274 14.65 33.03 21.33
N LYS A 275 14.46 33.03 20.00
CA LYS A 275 13.29 32.44 19.35
C LYS A 275 13.43 30.95 19.13
N ALA A 276 14.66 30.45 19.03
CA ALA A 276 14.92 29.01 18.95
C ALA A 276 14.57 28.29 20.28
N GLU A 277 14.75 28.95 21.43
CA GLU A 277 14.39 28.40 22.75
C GLU A 277 12.87 28.31 22.99
N SER A 278 12.07 29.10 22.26
CA SER A 278 10.60 29.04 22.31
C SER A 278 9.98 28.17 21.22
N LEU A 279 10.80 27.48 20.42
CA LEU A 279 10.32 26.66 19.32
C LEU A 279 9.46 25.51 19.85
N ARG A 280 8.21 25.48 19.42
CA ARG A 280 7.29 24.38 19.67
C ARG A 280 6.61 23.98 18.36
N VAL A 281 6.57 22.68 18.12
CA VAL A 281 5.81 22.10 17.02
C VAL A 281 4.35 22.10 17.42
N THR A 282 3.53 22.77 16.61
CA THR A 282 2.11 23.02 16.86
C THR A 282 1.25 22.12 15.98
N ARG A 283 -0.05 22.01 16.31
CA ARG A 283 -1.02 21.27 15.50
C ARG A 283 -1.03 21.76 14.05
N GLY A 284 -0.96 23.08 13.85
CA GLY A 284 -0.92 23.69 12.53
C GLY A 284 0.25 23.24 11.65
N ASP A 285 1.42 22.94 12.23
CA ASP A 285 2.58 22.47 11.45
C ASP A 285 2.34 21.06 10.88
N PHE A 286 1.68 20.18 11.66
CA PHE A 286 1.35 18.83 11.20
C PHE A 286 0.33 18.84 10.05
N PHE A 287 -0.73 19.64 10.16
CA PHE A 287 -1.73 19.77 9.10
C PHE A 287 -1.16 20.44 7.85
N ALA A 288 -0.33 21.49 8.02
CA ALA A 288 0.34 22.13 6.89
C ALA A 288 1.26 21.16 6.13
N SER A 289 1.99 20.30 6.85
CA SER A 289 2.85 19.29 6.23
C SER A 289 2.08 18.11 5.62
N LEU A 290 0.90 17.76 6.16
CA LEU A 290 0.01 16.76 5.56
C LEU A 290 -0.57 17.25 4.23
N GLU A 291 -0.91 18.54 4.14
CA GLU A 291 -1.45 19.14 2.91
C GLU A 291 -0.36 19.34 1.83
N ASN A 292 0.83 19.83 2.21
CA ASN A 292 1.81 20.33 1.24
C ASN A 292 3.02 19.44 1.02
N ASP A 293 3.54 18.81 2.08
CA ASP A 293 4.86 18.17 2.03
C ASP A 293 4.78 16.66 1.77
N ILE A 294 3.86 15.97 2.45
CA ILE A 294 3.84 14.51 2.48
C ILE A 294 2.48 13.97 2.08
N LYS A 295 2.48 13.32 0.92
CA LYS A 295 1.33 12.60 0.38
C LYS A 295 1.55 11.10 0.54
N PRO A 296 0.50 10.33 0.86
CA PRO A 296 0.63 8.88 0.93
C PRO A 296 0.93 8.32 -0.46
N ALA A 297 1.99 7.52 -0.57
CA ALA A 297 2.31 6.81 -1.81
C ALA A 297 1.25 5.74 -2.14
N PHE A 298 0.53 5.26 -1.11
CA PHE A 298 -0.52 4.25 -1.23
C PHE A 298 -1.93 4.87 -1.18
N GLY A 299 -2.70 4.67 -2.25
CA GLY A 299 -4.17 4.63 -2.16
C GLY A 299 -4.95 5.94 -2.07
N THR A 300 -4.37 7.14 -1.93
CA THR A 300 -5.19 8.36 -1.90
C THR A 300 -4.37 9.59 -2.28
N ASN A 301 -4.30 9.89 -3.58
CA ASN A 301 -3.79 11.18 -4.02
C ASN A 301 -4.99 12.13 -4.16
N GLN A 302 -5.31 12.92 -3.12
CA GLN A 302 -6.46 13.85 -3.12
C GLN A 302 -6.45 14.78 -4.34
N GLU A 303 -5.27 15.18 -4.82
CA GLU A 303 -5.10 15.99 -6.04
C GLU A 303 -5.60 15.29 -7.31
N ASP A 304 -5.43 13.96 -7.41
CA ASP A 304 -5.96 13.21 -8.55
C ASP A 304 -7.49 13.32 -8.58
N TYR A 305 -8.17 13.30 -7.42
CA TYR A 305 -9.64 13.38 -7.34
C TYR A 305 -10.18 14.75 -7.72
N ALA A 306 -9.52 15.82 -7.26
CA ALA A 306 -9.90 17.19 -7.60
C ALA A 306 -9.92 17.41 -9.12
N SER A 307 -9.03 16.74 -9.86
CA SER A 307 -9.03 16.80 -11.33
C SER A 307 -10.25 16.15 -11.99
N TYR A 308 -10.87 15.15 -11.35
CA TYR A 308 -12.09 14.50 -11.84
C TYR A 308 -13.38 15.25 -11.42
N ILE A 309 -13.33 16.05 -10.35
CA ILE A 309 -14.46 16.81 -9.80
C ILE A 309 -14.20 18.32 -9.87
N MET A 310 -13.77 18.83 -11.04
CA MET A 310 -13.35 20.24 -11.21
C MET A 310 -14.40 21.28 -10.77
N ASN A 311 -15.68 21.04 -11.02
CA ASN A 311 -16.78 21.98 -10.74
C ASN A 311 -17.71 21.49 -9.62
N GLY A 312 -17.24 20.56 -8.78
CA GLY A 312 -18.10 19.91 -7.79
C GLY A 312 -19.18 19.02 -8.41
N ILE A 313 -20.13 18.58 -7.58
CA ILE A 313 -21.32 17.83 -8.01
C ILE A 313 -22.55 18.72 -7.89
N ILE A 314 -23.18 19.00 -9.03
CA ILE A 314 -24.39 19.82 -9.12
C ILE A 314 -25.60 18.90 -9.00
N LYS A 315 -26.39 19.07 -7.95
CA LYS A 315 -27.63 18.32 -7.72
C LYS A 315 -28.79 18.98 -8.47
N TRP A 316 -28.79 18.86 -9.79
CA TRP A 316 -29.78 19.49 -10.69
C TRP A 316 -31.15 18.78 -10.71
N GLY A 317 -31.39 17.84 -9.81
CA GLY A 317 -32.68 17.16 -9.63
C GLY A 317 -32.54 15.78 -8.97
N ASP A 318 -33.70 15.15 -8.74
CA ASP A 318 -33.83 13.83 -8.11
C ASP A 318 -32.90 12.73 -8.67
N PRO A 319 -32.64 12.63 -9.99
CA PRO A 319 -31.80 11.54 -10.50
C PRO A 319 -30.39 11.54 -9.93
N VAL A 320 -29.80 12.71 -9.66
CA VAL A 320 -28.44 12.81 -9.10
C VAL A 320 -28.45 12.34 -7.64
N THR A 321 -29.46 12.75 -6.87
CA THR A 321 -29.62 12.35 -5.47
C THR A 321 -29.80 10.85 -5.36
N ARG A 322 -30.66 10.24 -6.19
CA ARG A 322 -30.87 8.78 -6.22
C ARG A 322 -29.58 8.01 -6.54
N VAL A 323 -28.78 8.48 -7.50
CA VAL A 323 -27.51 7.83 -7.84
C VAL A 323 -26.52 7.86 -6.66
N LEU A 324 -26.47 8.96 -5.91
CA LEU A 324 -25.62 9.08 -4.73
C LEU A 324 -26.16 8.22 -3.57
N ASP A 325 -27.47 8.21 -3.35
CA ASP A 325 -28.11 7.39 -2.31
C ASP A 325 -27.92 5.88 -2.57
N ASP A 326 -28.11 5.45 -3.83
CA ASP A 326 -27.84 4.08 -4.28
C ASP A 326 -26.34 3.74 -4.11
N GLY A 327 -25.46 4.70 -4.41
CA GLY A 327 -24.02 4.57 -4.20
C GLY A 327 -23.67 4.35 -2.72
N GLU A 328 -24.23 5.15 -1.82
CA GLU A 328 -24.02 5.02 -0.37
C GLU A 328 -24.55 3.68 0.15
N LEU A 329 -25.70 3.22 -0.36
CA LEU A 329 -26.24 1.90 0.02
C LEU A 329 -25.27 0.76 -0.36
N LEU A 330 -24.63 0.85 -1.52
CA LEU A 330 -23.65 -0.14 -1.98
C LEU A 330 -22.33 -0.06 -1.22
N VAL A 331 -21.90 1.15 -0.82
CA VAL A 331 -20.79 1.34 0.10
C VAL A 331 -21.08 0.68 1.44
N GLN A 332 -22.26 0.91 2.02
CA GLN A 332 -22.68 0.32 3.29
C GLN A 332 -22.78 -1.22 3.20
N GLN A 333 -23.29 -1.73 2.08
CA GLN A 333 -23.30 -3.17 1.81
C GLN A 333 -21.88 -3.74 1.83
N THR A 334 -20.92 -3.06 1.19
CA THR A 334 -19.52 -3.48 1.17
C THR A 334 -18.90 -3.40 2.57
N LYS A 335 -19.21 -2.38 3.38
CA LYS A 335 -18.71 -2.26 4.76
C LYS A 335 -19.23 -3.38 5.67
N ASN A 336 -20.53 -3.62 5.63
CA ASN A 336 -21.23 -4.40 6.66
C ASN A 336 -21.42 -5.88 6.31
N SER A 337 -21.39 -6.24 5.03
CA SER A 337 -21.61 -7.63 4.60
C SER A 337 -20.35 -8.46 4.72
N ASP A 338 -20.45 -9.62 5.35
CA ASP A 338 -19.37 -10.63 5.36
C ASP A 338 -19.60 -11.73 4.30
N ARG A 339 -20.80 -11.80 3.73
CA ARG A 339 -21.16 -12.77 2.68
C ARG A 339 -20.76 -12.31 1.29
N THR A 340 -20.73 -11.00 1.08
CA THR A 340 -20.40 -10.37 -0.22
C THR A 340 -19.18 -9.46 -0.03
N PRO A 341 -17.96 -10.03 0.05
CA PRO A 341 -16.74 -9.25 0.22
C PRO A 341 -16.36 -8.44 -1.03
N LEU A 342 -16.99 -8.75 -2.17
CA LEU A 342 -16.82 -8.05 -3.44
C LEU A 342 -18.18 -7.51 -3.89
N VAL A 343 -18.24 -6.21 -4.17
CA VAL A 343 -19.41 -5.56 -4.78
C VAL A 343 -18.93 -4.82 -6.02
N SER A 344 -19.54 -5.11 -7.17
CA SER A 344 -19.22 -4.47 -8.44
C SER A 344 -20.43 -3.71 -8.98
N VAL A 345 -20.25 -2.43 -9.27
CA VAL A 345 -21.30 -1.49 -9.68
C VAL A 345 -20.91 -0.89 -11.02
N LEU A 346 -21.84 -0.84 -11.97
CA LEU A 346 -21.64 -0.18 -13.25
C LEU A 346 -22.48 1.11 -13.32
N LEU A 347 -21.84 2.27 -13.46
CA LEU A 347 -22.51 3.51 -13.82
C LEU A 347 -22.59 3.62 -15.34
N GLU A 348 -23.80 3.47 -15.87
CA GLU A 348 -24.09 3.61 -17.30
C GLU A 348 -24.83 4.91 -17.60
N GLY A 349 -24.67 5.45 -18.79
CA GLY A 349 -25.45 6.61 -19.22
C GLY A 349 -24.86 7.29 -20.44
N PRO A 350 -25.53 8.31 -21.01
CA PRO A 350 -25.04 9.01 -22.19
C PRO A 350 -23.66 9.64 -21.99
N PRO A 351 -22.87 9.87 -23.05
CA PRO A 351 -21.60 10.56 -22.93
C PRO A 351 -21.80 11.98 -22.38
N HIS A 352 -20.84 12.49 -21.61
CA HIS A 352 -20.89 13.82 -20.97
C HIS A 352 -21.94 14.01 -19.86
N SER A 353 -22.57 12.94 -19.35
CA SER A 353 -23.52 13.01 -18.23
C SER A 353 -22.88 13.17 -16.84
N GLY A 354 -21.55 13.04 -16.72
CA GLY A 354 -20.84 13.21 -15.44
C GLY A 354 -20.59 11.92 -14.65
N LYS A 355 -20.69 10.74 -15.28
CA LYS A 355 -20.48 9.43 -14.63
C LYS A 355 -19.17 9.32 -13.86
N THR A 356 -18.05 9.72 -14.45
CA THR A 356 -16.73 9.69 -13.81
C THR A 356 -16.68 10.55 -12.54
N ALA A 357 -17.29 11.74 -12.60
CA ALA A 357 -17.36 12.63 -11.44
C ALA A 357 -18.24 12.04 -10.32
N LEU A 358 -19.37 11.41 -10.68
CA LEU A 358 -20.24 10.72 -9.71
C LEU A 358 -19.54 9.49 -9.11
N ALA A 359 -18.85 8.69 -9.92
CA ALA A 359 -18.06 7.55 -9.43
C ALA A 359 -16.97 8.00 -8.46
N ALA A 360 -16.23 9.07 -8.80
CA ALA A 360 -15.22 9.66 -7.93
C ALA A 360 -15.85 10.19 -6.64
N LYS A 361 -17.04 10.80 -6.71
CA LYS A 361 -17.75 11.31 -5.52
C LYS A 361 -18.21 10.19 -4.59
N ILE A 362 -18.83 9.15 -5.11
CA ILE A 362 -19.25 7.96 -4.33
C ILE A 362 -18.01 7.32 -3.68
N ALA A 363 -16.91 7.23 -4.42
CA ALA A 363 -15.66 6.69 -3.90
C ALA A 363 -15.09 7.57 -2.77
N GLU A 364 -15.09 8.89 -2.92
CA GLU A 364 -14.66 9.85 -1.89
C GLU A 364 -15.53 9.77 -0.62
N GLU A 365 -16.87 9.82 -0.78
CA GLU A 365 -17.83 9.76 0.34
C GLU A 365 -17.77 8.43 1.09
N SER A 366 -17.34 7.35 0.42
CA SER A 366 -17.16 6.04 1.04
C SER A 366 -16.21 6.06 2.24
N ASN A 367 -15.27 7.02 2.26
CA ASN A 367 -14.23 7.14 3.29
C ASN A 367 -13.42 5.84 3.47
N PHE A 368 -13.33 5.03 2.41
CA PHE A 368 -12.48 3.84 2.43
C PHE A 368 -11.01 4.23 2.56
N PRO A 369 -10.21 3.44 3.30
CA PRO A 369 -8.78 3.67 3.40
C PRO A 369 -8.14 3.76 2.02
N PHE A 370 -8.34 2.77 1.14
CA PHE A 370 -7.74 2.74 -0.19
C PHE A 370 -8.75 3.08 -1.27
N ILE A 371 -8.50 4.11 -2.07
CA ILE A 371 -9.32 4.46 -3.22
C ILE A 371 -8.40 4.67 -4.43
N LYS A 372 -8.67 3.99 -5.55
CA LYS A 372 -7.86 4.19 -6.76
C LYS A 372 -8.71 4.27 -8.02
N ILE A 373 -8.47 5.32 -8.80
CA ILE A 373 -9.05 5.49 -10.13
C ILE A 373 -8.11 4.89 -11.18
N CYS A 374 -8.58 3.83 -11.83
CA CYS A 374 -8.00 3.23 -13.02
C CYS A 374 -8.59 3.94 -14.25
N SER A 375 -7.93 5.02 -14.68
CA SER A 375 -8.31 5.79 -15.86
C SER A 375 -7.40 5.48 -17.05
N PRO A 376 -7.95 5.42 -18.28
CA PRO A 376 -7.17 5.22 -19.50
C PRO A 376 -6.15 6.34 -19.76
N ASP A 377 -6.36 7.54 -19.19
CA ASP A 377 -5.46 8.69 -19.36
C ASP A 377 -4.05 8.42 -18.80
N LYS A 378 -3.94 7.57 -17.78
CA LYS A 378 -2.66 7.14 -17.19
C LYS A 378 -1.98 6.00 -17.96
N MET A 379 -2.65 5.46 -18.98
CA MET A 379 -2.21 4.29 -19.76
C MET A 379 -2.05 4.61 -21.25
N ILE A 380 -1.91 5.88 -21.61
CA ILE A 380 -1.71 6.32 -22.99
C ILE A 380 -0.39 5.75 -23.52
N GLY A 381 -0.45 5.11 -24.70
CA GLY A 381 0.71 4.50 -25.36
C GLY A 381 1.10 3.11 -24.81
N PHE A 382 0.37 2.56 -23.85
CA PHE A 382 0.64 1.23 -23.33
C PHE A 382 0.21 0.16 -24.33
N SER A 383 1.01 -0.91 -24.44
CA SER A 383 0.57 -2.15 -25.08
C SER A 383 -0.55 -2.81 -24.26
N GLU A 384 -1.30 -3.72 -24.89
CA GLU A 384 -2.35 -4.48 -24.20
C GLU A 384 -1.82 -5.22 -22.96
N THR A 385 -0.60 -5.76 -23.05
CA THR A 385 0.09 -6.42 -21.93
C THR A 385 0.44 -5.46 -20.81
N ALA A 386 0.93 -4.27 -21.13
CA ALA A 386 1.25 -3.24 -20.15
C ALA A 386 -0.01 -2.71 -19.45
N LYS A 387 -1.13 -2.54 -20.17
CA LYS A 387 -2.43 -2.21 -19.58
C LYS A 387 -2.90 -3.27 -18.59
N CYS A 388 -2.83 -4.54 -18.98
CA CYS A 388 -3.20 -5.66 -18.09
C CYS A 388 -2.33 -5.70 -16.83
N GLN A 389 -1.02 -5.47 -16.96
CA GLN A 389 -0.11 -5.39 -15.81
C GLN A 389 -0.41 -4.20 -14.89
N ALA A 390 -0.71 -3.04 -15.47
CA ALA A 390 -1.07 -1.85 -14.70
C ALA A 390 -2.39 -2.06 -13.93
N MET A 391 -3.41 -2.60 -14.58
CA MET A 391 -4.67 -2.97 -13.93
C MET A 391 -4.44 -4.00 -12.82
N LYS A 392 -3.72 -5.09 -13.12
CA LYS A 392 -3.40 -6.11 -12.12
C LYS A 392 -2.72 -5.51 -10.89
N LYS A 393 -1.76 -4.60 -11.09
CA LYS A 393 -1.10 -3.90 -9.98
C LYS A 393 -2.08 -3.10 -9.13
N ILE A 394 -3.01 -2.35 -9.75
CA ILE A 394 -4.03 -1.58 -9.01
C ILE A 394 -4.90 -2.48 -8.13
N PHE A 395 -5.35 -3.62 -8.67
CA PHE A 395 -6.15 -4.57 -7.91
C PHE A 395 -5.34 -5.29 -6.83
N ASP A 396 -4.09 -5.69 -7.11
CA ASP A 396 -3.20 -6.30 -6.13
C ASP A 396 -2.86 -5.34 -4.98
N ASP A 397 -2.77 -4.03 -5.26
CA ASP A 397 -2.64 -2.99 -4.23
C ASP A 397 -3.94 -2.79 -3.44
N ALA A 398 -5.10 -2.82 -4.11
CA ALA A 398 -6.41 -2.75 -3.45
C ALA A 398 -6.65 -3.94 -2.51
N TYR A 399 -6.16 -5.13 -2.88
CA TYR A 399 -6.23 -6.32 -2.04
C TYR A 399 -5.36 -6.24 -0.80
N LYS A 400 -4.47 -5.25 -0.63
CA LYS A 400 -3.67 -5.11 0.60
C LYS A 400 -4.43 -4.37 1.71
N SER A 401 -5.43 -3.58 1.35
CA SER A 401 -6.28 -2.83 2.29
C SER A 401 -7.42 -3.69 2.82
N GLN A 402 -7.88 -3.41 4.05
CA GLN A 402 -9.07 -4.04 4.65
C GLN A 402 -10.35 -3.64 3.92
N LEU A 403 -10.46 -2.35 3.56
CA LEU A 403 -11.54 -1.80 2.76
C LEU A 403 -10.92 -1.04 1.60
N SER A 404 -11.34 -1.32 0.38
CA SER A 404 -10.85 -0.65 -0.82
C SER A 404 -11.95 -0.35 -1.83
N CYS A 405 -11.82 0.77 -2.55
CA CYS A 405 -12.66 1.15 -3.67
C CYS A 405 -11.79 1.34 -4.91
N VAL A 406 -12.11 0.64 -5.99
CA VAL A 406 -11.44 0.80 -7.29
C VAL A 406 -12.45 1.32 -8.30
N VAL A 407 -12.19 2.51 -8.84
CA VAL A 407 -12.99 3.09 -9.92
C VAL A 407 -12.33 2.71 -11.24
N VAL A 408 -13.02 1.99 -12.11
CA VAL A 408 -12.59 1.65 -13.47
C VAL A 408 -13.31 2.59 -14.43
N ASP A 409 -12.59 3.62 -14.87
CA ASP A 409 -13.18 4.70 -15.66
C ASP A 409 -13.12 4.43 -17.16
N ASP A 410 -14.18 4.84 -17.88
CA ASP A 410 -14.36 4.72 -19.32
C ASP A 410 -13.93 3.33 -19.86
N ILE A 411 -14.64 2.29 -19.44
CA ILE A 411 -14.30 0.88 -19.76
C ILE A 411 -14.10 0.68 -21.26
N GLU A 412 -14.94 1.29 -22.11
CA GLU A 412 -14.80 1.22 -23.57
C GLU A 412 -13.43 1.72 -24.08
N ARG A 413 -12.86 2.76 -23.45
CA ARG A 413 -11.55 3.30 -23.83
C ARG A 413 -10.41 2.43 -23.33
N LEU A 414 -10.55 1.83 -22.14
CA LEU A 414 -9.57 0.85 -21.65
C LEU A 414 -9.46 -0.36 -22.58
N LEU A 415 -10.58 -0.80 -23.16
CA LEU A 415 -10.67 -1.89 -24.12
C LEU A 415 -10.23 -1.50 -25.55
N ASP A 416 -9.80 -0.26 -25.79
CA ASP A 416 -9.51 0.29 -27.13
C ASP A 416 -10.65 0.07 -28.13
N TYR A 417 -11.90 0.15 -27.65
CA TYR A 417 -13.05 -0.21 -28.46
C TYR A 417 -13.32 0.85 -29.54
N VAL A 418 -13.44 0.40 -30.79
CA VAL A 418 -13.75 1.23 -31.96
C VAL A 418 -15.02 0.71 -32.65
N PRO A 419 -16.04 1.57 -32.90
CA PRO A 419 -17.28 1.15 -33.55
C PRO A 419 -17.12 0.67 -35.00
N ILE A 420 -16.09 1.15 -35.71
CA ILE A 420 -15.87 0.84 -37.13
C ILE A 420 -15.22 -0.55 -37.24
N GLY A 421 -16.08 -1.57 -37.37
CA GLY A 421 -15.69 -2.98 -37.39
C GLY A 421 -15.19 -3.39 -36.00
N PRO A 422 -16.05 -3.94 -35.12
CA PRO A 422 -15.91 -3.94 -33.65
C PRO A 422 -14.55 -4.51 -33.21
N ARG A 423 -13.56 -3.62 -33.15
CA ARG A 423 -12.19 -3.93 -32.74
C ARG A 423 -12.06 -3.51 -31.29
N PHE A 424 -11.53 -4.41 -30.49
CA PHE A 424 -11.25 -4.21 -29.07
C PHE A 424 -10.12 -5.15 -28.65
N SER A 425 -9.45 -4.81 -27.56
CA SER A 425 -8.41 -5.63 -26.97
C SER A 425 -9.00 -6.76 -26.14
N ASN A 426 -9.12 -7.95 -26.75
CA ASN A 426 -9.64 -9.14 -26.06
C ASN A 426 -8.79 -9.51 -24.82
N LEU A 427 -7.47 -9.28 -24.86
CA LEU A 427 -6.60 -9.54 -23.71
C LEU A 427 -7.02 -8.71 -22.48
N VAL A 428 -7.30 -7.42 -22.69
CA VAL A 428 -7.74 -6.51 -21.63
C VAL A 428 -9.15 -6.87 -21.15
N LEU A 429 -10.06 -7.23 -22.07
CA LEU A 429 -11.40 -7.72 -21.74
C LEU A 429 -11.36 -8.92 -20.80
N GLN A 430 -10.62 -9.96 -21.16
CA GLN A 430 -10.52 -11.17 -20.34
C GLN A 430 -9.88 -10.88 -18.98
N ALA A 431 -8.83 -10.05 -18.95
CA ALA A 431 -8.21 -9.63 -17.69
C ALA A 431 -9.22 -8.91 -16.77
N LEU A 432 -10.00 -7.98 -17.32
CA LEU A 432 -10.99 -7.20 -16.57
C LEU A 432 -12.13 -8.10 -16.05
N LEU A 433 -12.64 -9.03 -16.86
CA LEU A 433 -13.65 -10.00 -16.45
C LEU A 433 -13.19 -10.87 -15.27
N VAL A 434 -11.92 -11.30 -15.29
CA VAL A 434 -11.34 -12.07 -14.18
C VAL A 434 -11.21 -11.19 -12.94
N LEU A 435 -10.75 -9.94 -13.07
CA LEU A 435 -10.58 -9.02 -11.95
C LEU A 435 -11.93 -8.64 -11.30
N LEU A 436 -13.00 -8.47 -12.09
CA LEU A 436 -14.35 -8.19 -11.58
C LEU A 436 -14.97 -9.35 -10.79
N LYS A 437 -14.53 -10.60 -11.01
CA LYS A 437 -15.06 -11.80 -10.36
C LYS A 437 -14.13 -12.35 -9.26
N LYS A 438 -12.88 -11.90 -9.21
CA LYS A 438 -11.89 -12.38 -8.25
C LYS A 438 -12.21 -11.86 -6.85
N ALA A 439 -12.62 -12.76 -5.96
CA ALA A 439 -12.86 -12.41 -4.56
C ALA A 439 -11.56 -11.94 -3.88
N PRO A 440 -11.62 -10.88 -3.03
CA PRO A 440 -10.48 -10.47 -2.23
C PRO A 440 -10.12 -11.54 -1.19
N PRO A 441 -8.87 -11.52 -0.65
CA PRO A 441 -8.46 -12.39 0.45
C PRO A 441 -9.36 -12.27 1.68
N GLN A 442 -9.38 -13.30 2.54
CA GLN A 442 -10.23 -13.34 3.73
C GLN A 442 -10.05 -12.09 4.61
N GLY A 443 -11.18 -11.53 5.07
CA GLY A 443 -11.22 -10.33 5.91
C GLY A 443 -11.14 -9.01 5.16
N ARG A 444 -10.80 -9.02 3.86
CA ARG A 444 -10.67 -7.82 3.03
C ARG A 444 -11.92 -7.64 2.16
N LYS A 445 -12.38 -6.40 1.97
CA LYS A 445 -13.57 -6.06 1.19
C LYS A 445 -13.25 -5.05 0.10
N LEU A 446 -13.83 -5.25 -1.08
CA LEU A 446 -13.55 -4.48 -2.29
C LEU A 446 -14.86 -4.00 -2.95
N LEU A 447 -14.96 -2.70 -3.17
CA LEU A 447 -15.95 -2.07 -4.03
C LEU A 447 -15.32 -1.74 -5.39
N ILE A 448 -15.96 -2.14 -6.48
CA ILE A 448 -15.55 -1.77 -7.83
C ILE A 448 -16.64 -0.91 -8.45
N ILE A 449 -16.29 0.27 -8.95
CA ILE A 449 -17.21 1.17 -9.66
C ILE A 449 -16.72 1.31 -11.10
N GLY A 450 -17.41 0.71 -12.06
CA GLY A 450 -17.16 0.87 -13.48
C GLY A 450 -17.94 2.06 -14.05
N THR A 451 -17.38 2.79 -15.02
CA THR A 451 -18.14 3.78 -15.81
C THR A 451 -18.15 3.39 -17.28
N THR A 452 -19.31 3.57 -17.94
CA THR A 452 -19.42 3.38 -19.39
C THR A 452 -20.43 4.33 -20.03
N SER A 453 -20.14 4.78 -21.24
CA SER A 453 -21.08 5.52 -22.08
C SER A 453 -21.85 4.63 -23.07
N ARG A 454 -21.52 3.34 -23.15
CA ARG A 454 -21.95 2.42 -24.23
C ARG A 454 -22.41 1.07 -23.65
N LYS A 455 -23.56 1.06 -22.96
CA LYS A 455 -24.14 -0.16 -22.36
C LYS A 455 -24.23 -1.33 -23.35
N ASP A 456 -24.76 -1.07 -24.54
CA ASP A 456 -25.07 -2.11 -25.53
C ASP A 456 -23.82 -2.94 -25.89
N VAL A 457 -22.67 -2.28 -25.96
CA VAL A 457 -21.38 -2.90 -26.26
C VAL A 457 -20.92 -3.83 -25.12
N LEU A 458 -21.06 -3.38 -23.87
CA LEU A 458 -20.72 -4.21 -22.70
C LEU A 458 -21.68 -5.40 -22.55
N GLN A 459 -22.93 -5.26 -23.01
CA GLN A 459 -23.90 -6.34 -23.04
C GLN A 459 -23.50 -7.41 -24.07
N GLU A 460 -23.09 -7.01 -25.28
CA GLU A 460 -22.58 -7.93 -26.31
C GLU A 460 -21.30 -8.66 -25.87
N MET A 461 -20.47 -8.00 -25.05
CA MET A 461 -19.23 -8.58 -24.49
C MET A 461 -19.45 -9.42 -23.22
N GLU A 462 -20.70 -9.64 -22.80
CA GLU A 462 -21.08 -10.32 -21.54
C GLU A 462 -20.48 -9.70 -20.26
N MET A 463 -19.91 -8.49 -20.35
CA MET A 463 -19.30 -7.81 -19.21
C MET A 463 -20.35 -7.28 -18.24
N LEU A 464 -21.53 -6.93 -18.74
CA LEU A 464 -22.64 -6.45 -17.90
C LEU A 464 -23.02 -7.48 -16.82
N ASN A 465 -22.97 -8.77 -17.15
CA ASN A 465 -23.24 -9.87 -16.22
C ASN A 465 -22.15 -10.08 -15.17
N ALA A 466 -20.97 -9.48 -15.33
CA ALA A 466 -19.90 -9.53 -14.33
C ALA A 466 -20.08 -8.47 -13.23
N PHE A 467 -20.89 -7.44 -13.48
CA PHE A 467 -21.27 -6.46 -12.46
C PHE A 467 -22.44 -6.97 -11.62
N SER A 468 -22.42 -6.67 -10.32
CA SER A 468 -23.47 -7.07 -9.38
C SER A 468 -24.73 -6.23 -9.57
N THR A 469 -24.56 -4.95 -9.90
CA THR A 469 -25.66 -4.01 -10.16
C THR A 469 -25.25 -2.93 -11.16
N THR A 470 -26.24 -2.32 -11.78
CA THR A 470 -26.05 -1.23 -12.75
C THR A 470 -26.93 -0.05 -12.36
N ILE A 471 -26.32 1.14 -12.28
CA ILE A 471 -27.01 2.40 -11.98
C ILE A 471 -27.01 3.26 -13.24
N HIS A 472 -28.20 3.75 -13.62
CA HIS A 472 -28.36 4.61 -14.78
C HIS A 472 -28.20 6.09 -14.40
N VAL A 473 -27.30 6.79 -15.09
CA VAL A 473 -27.05 8.23 -14.97
C VAL A 473 -27.67 8.95 -16.18
N PRO A 474 -28.87 9.54 -16.02
CA PRO A 474 -29.56 10.18 -17.13
C PRO A 474 -28.96 11.55 -17.48
N ASN A 475 -29.27 12.01 -18.69
CA ASN A 475 -29.08 13.42 -19.07
C ASN A 475 -30.21 14.29 -18.51
N ILE A 476 -30.00 15.61 -18.50
CA ILE A 476 -31.05 16.59 -18.23
C ILE A 476 -32.12 16.45 -19.32
N ALA A 477 -33.33 16.08 -18.90
CA ALA A 477 -34.43 15.73 -19.79
C ALA A 477 -35.50 16.82 -19.92
N THR A 478 -35.65 17.63 -18.86
CA THR A 478 -36.71 18.64 -18.76
C THR A 478 -36.13 20.05 -18.65
N GLY A 479 -36.92 21.03 -19.10
CA GLY A 479 -36.57 22.44 -18.92
C GLY A 479 -36.47 22.86 -17.45
N GLU A 480 -37.25 22.25 -16.55
CA GLU A 480 -37.19 22.53 -15.12
C GLU A 480 -35.85 22.10 -14.52
N GLN A 481 -35.41 20.87 -14.79
CA GLN A 481 -34.08 20.38 -14.41
C GLN A 481 -32.95 21.22 -15.00
N LEU A 482 -33.11 21.71 -16.23
CA LEU A 482 -32.14 22.62 -16.84
C LEU A 482 -32.06 23.94 -16.07
N MET A 483 -33.20 24.52 -15.70
CA MET A 483 -33.24 25.75 -14.94
C MET A 483 -32.66 25.58 -13.54
N GLU A 484 -32.93 24.46 -12.87
CA GLU A 484 -32.35 24.13 -11.57
C GLU A 484 -30.83 23.99 -11.66
N ALA A 485 -30.32 23.32 -12.70
CA ALA A 485 -28.88 23.26 -12.97
C ALA A 485 -28.25 24.66 -13.15
N LEU A 486 -28.91 25.52 -13.92
CA LEU A 486 -28.44 26.89 -14.19
C LEU A 486 -28.49 27.79 -12.95
N GLU A 487 -29.48 27.57 -12.08
CA GLU A 487 -29.63 28.29 -10.82
C GLU A 487 -28.49 27.96 -9.86
N LEU A 488 -28.20 26.67 -9.68
CA LEU A 488 -27.10 26.20 -8.83
C LEU A 488 -25.73 26.65 -9.32
N LEU A 489 -25.56 26.78 -10.63
CA LEU A 489 -24.32 27.24 -11.25
C LEU A 489 -24.07 28.75 -11.07
N GLY A 490 -25.12 29.55 -10.88
CA GLY A 490 -24.97 30.97 -10.56
C GLY A 490 -24.51 31.89 -11.70
N ASN A 491 -24.29 31.38 -12.92
CA ASN A 491 -23.67 32.13 -14.01
C ASN A 491 -24.56 33.19 -14.70
N PHE A 492 -25.89 33.02 -14.68
CA PHE A 492 -26.84 33.93 -15.36
C PHE A 492 -27.60 34.80 -14.38
N LYS A 493 -27.96 36.03 -14.80
CA LYS A 493 -28.84 36.94 -14.03
C LYS A 493 -30.31 36.49 -14.11
N ASP A 494 -31.13 36.92 -13.15
CA ASP A 494 -32.55 36.53 -13.09
C ASP A 494 -33.36 36.87 -14.35
N LYS A 495 -33.04 37.99 -15.03
CA LYS A 495 -33.67 38.38 -16.30
C LYS A 495 -33.33 37.41 -17.44
N GLU A 496 -32.07 36.98 -17.52
CA GLU A 496 -31.58 36.03 -18.52
C GLU A 496 -32.17 34.64 -18.24
N ARG A 497 -32.17 34.21 -16.98
CA ARG A 497 -32.84 32.97 -16.53
C ARG A 497 -34.32 32.96 -16.88
N SER A 498 -35.03 34.07 -16.69
CA SER A 498 -36.44 34.19 -17.04
C SER A 498 -36.67 34.03 -18.56
N THR A 499 -35.76 34.60 -19.36
CA THR A 499 -35.80 34.47 -20.83
C THR A 499 -35.54 33.04 -21.27
N ILE A 500 -34.56 32.37 -20.67
CA ILE A 500 -34.24 30.96 -20.93
C ILE A 500 -35.42 30.08 -20.49
N ALA A 501 -35.96 30.30 -19.30
CA ALA A 501 -37.11 29.55 -18.78
C ALA A 501 -38.31 29.62 -19.73
N GLN A 502 -38.64 30.79 -20.27
CA GLN A 502 -39.71 30.93 -21.27
C GLN A 502 -39.44 30.11 -22.54
N ASN A 503 -38.20 30.04 -22.99
CA ASN A 503 -37.83 29.34 -24.21
C ASN A 503 -37.78 27.82 -24.07
N VAL A 504 -37.49 27.32 -22.87
CA VAL A 504 -37.28 25.89 -22.59
C VAL A 504 -38.51 25.24 -21.93
N LYS A 505 -39.43 26.03 -21.34
CA LYS A 505 -40.66 25.53 -20.72
C LYS A 505 -41.50 24.72 -21.71
N GLY A 506 -41.81 23.47 -21.34
CA GLY A 506 -42.61 22.55 -22.15
C GLY A 506 -41.88 21.90 -23.34
N LYS A 507 -40.58 22.17 -23.54
CA LYS A 507 -39.77 21.52 -24.58
C LYS A 507 -38.93 20.39 -23.97
N PRO A 508 -38.80 19.24 -24.66
CA PRO A 508 -37.87 18.21 -24.26
C PRO A 508 -36.43 18.71 -24.45
N VAL A 509 -35.59 18.48 -23.45
CA VAL A 509 -34.16 18.76 -23.50
C VAL A 509 -33.42 17.43 -23.43
N TRP A 510 -32.27 17.31 -24.08
CA TRP A 510 -31.41 16.14 -23.91
C TRP A 510 -29.95 16.59 -23.90
N ILE A 511 -29.45 16.95 -22.73
CA ILE A 511 -28.09 17.45 -22.58
C ILE A 511 -27.40 16.88 -21.35
N GLY A 512 -26.14 16.49 -21.50
CA GLY A 512 -25.29 16.06 -20.38
C GLY A 512 -24.71 17.27 -19.65
N ILE A 513 -24.53 17.16 -18.33
CA ILE A 513 -24.06 18.26 -17.48
C ILE A 513 -22.70 18.83 -17.92
N LYS A 514 -21.77 17.97 -18.37
CA LYS A 514 -20.44 18.42 -18.84
C LYS A 514 -20.56 19.22 -20.14
N LYS A 515 -21.50 18.86 -21.01
CA LYS A 515 -21.77 19.62 -22.24
C LYS A 515 -22.46 20.96 -21.93
N LEU A 516 -23.37 20.96 -20.95
CA LEU A 516 -24.04 22.17 -20.48
C LEU A 516 -23.03 23.20 -19.95
N LEU A 517 -22.13 22.79 -19.05
CA LEU A 517 -21.05 23.64 -18.54
C LEU A 517 -20.24 24.31 -19.65
N MET A 518 -19.85 23.53 -20.67
CA MET A 518 -19.11 24.05 -21.82
C MET A 518 -19.92 25.10 -22.61
N LEU A 519 -21.23 24.88 -22.80
CA LEU A 519 -22.09 25.85 -23.49
C LEU A 519 -22.27 27.13 -22.69
N ILE A 520 -22.39 27.03 -21.36
CA ILE A 520 -22.50 28.19 -20.47
C ILE A 520 -21.23 29.03 -20.59
N GLU A 521 -20.07 28.41 -20.48
CA GLU A 521 -18.78 29.10 -20.56
C GLU A 521 -18.56 29.78 -21.92
N MET A 522 -18.91 29.11 -23.02
CA MET A 522 -18.91 29.71 -24.34
C MET A 522 -19.87 30.91 -24.44
N SER A 523 -21.04 30.84 -23.82
CA SER A 523 -22.03 31.91 -23.86
C SER A 523 -21.67 33.12 -23.00
N LEU A 524 -20.83 32.96 -21.97
CA LEU A 524 -20.35 34.05 -21.11
C LEU A 524 -19.22 34.87 -21.75
N GLN A 525 -18.53 34.31 -22.75
CA GLN A 525 -17.46 34.99 -23.49
C GLN A 525 -18.01 35.92 -24.60
N VAL A 526 -19.28 35.75 -24.96
CA VAL A 526 -20.02 36.56 -25.95
C VAL A 526 -20.83 37.60 -25.20
#